data_AF-A0A813KJH5-F1
#
_entry.id   AF-A0A813KJH5-F1
#
_cell.length_a   1.000
_cell.length_b   1.000
_cell.length_c   1.000
_cell.angle_alpha   90.00
_cell.angle_beta   90.00
_cell.angle_gamma   90.00
#
_symmetry.space_group_name_H-M   'P 1'
#
loop_
_entity.id
_entity.type
_entity.pdbx_description
1 polymer ?
#
loop_
_entity_poly.entity_id
_entity_poly.type
_entity_poly.pdbx_seq_one_letter_code
_entity_poly.pdbx_strand_id
1 'polypeptide(L)'
;MSIAEVSPLYFLAQSRSLVEVARALADVRLPPGEKFTFCQAPISSTDLVALTALHGFARDYAASGFVGFPRVRLAEPCSESGVTARHVLELEGLHKVCEAYLWLASRFPTAFLDVDAAQEARQEVAARIAESLRRPLAMSEDDASCTGGGLFALDDDLADD
;
A
#
# COMPACT_ATOMS: atom_id res chain seq x y z
N MET A 1 16.73 11.74 -25.90
CA MET A 1 15.91 12.07 -27.10
C MET A 1 14.51 11.49 -26.87
N SER A 2 13.46 12.31 -26.99
CA SER A 2 12.07 11.85 -26.93
C SER A 2 11.60 11.56 -28.36
N ILE A 3 10.99 10.40 -28.59
CA ILE A 3 10.55 9.94 -29.93
C ILE A 3 9.08 10.29 -30.24
N ALA A 4 8.33 10.80 -29.25
CA ALA A 4 6.93 11.12 -29.41
C ALA A 4 6.74 12.57 -29.88
N GLU A 5 6.14 12.74 -31.05
CA GLU A 5 5.63 14.03 -31.52
C GLU A 5 4.16 14.19 -31.13
N VAL A 6 3.79 15.39 -30.69
CA VAL A 6 2.47 15.69 -30.14
C VAL A 6 1.94 16.95 -30.81
N SER A 7 0.68 16.94 -31.21
CA SER A 7 0.01 18.12 -31.78
C SER A 7 -0.05 19.27 -30.75
N PRO A 8 -0.02 20.55 -31.17
CA PRO A 8 0.03 21.71 -30.26
C PRO A 8 -1.15 21.83 -29.29
N LEU A 9 -2.23 21.11 -29.54
CA LEU A 9 -3.43 21.09 -28.68
C LEU A 9 -3.38 20.01 -27.59
N TYR A 10 -2.35 19.17 -27.59
CA TYR A 10 -2.20 18.06 -26.65
C TYR A 10 -0.86 18.16 -25.94
N PHE A 11 -0.81 17.62 -24.71
CA PHE A 11 0.42 17.51 -23.92
C PHE A 11 0.59 16.07 -23.44
N LEU A 12 1.84 15.65 -23.26
CA LEU A 12 2.13 14.35 -22.65
C LEU A 12 1.95 14.46 -21.14
N ALA A 13 1.17 13.54 -20.58
CA ALA A 13 1.01 13.44 -19.14
C ALA A 13 2.37 13.12 -18.48
N GLN A 14 2.61 13.70 -17.30
CA GLN A 14 3.82 13.44 -16.54
C GLN A 14 3.73 12.03 -15.94
N SER A 15 4.50 11.10 -16.50
CA SER A 15 4.57 9.70 -16.04
C SER A 15 5.66 9.45 -15.00
N ARG A 16 6.11 10.50 -14.28
CA ARG A 16 7.23 10.39 -13.34
C ARG A 16 6.95 9.39 -12.22
N SER A 17 5.76 9.43 -11.63
CA SER A 17 5.34 8.48 -10.60
C SER A 17 5.39 7.04 -11.12
N LEU A 18 4.88 6.79 -12.32
CA LEU A 18 4.92 5.48 -12.97
C LEU A 18 6.36 4.98 -13.16
N VAL A 19 7.28 5.85 -13.57
CA VAL A 19 8.70 5.49 -13.73
C VAL A 19 9.36 5.18 -12.37
N GLU A 20 9.00 5.91 -11.32
CA GLU A 20 9.50 5.65 -9.95
C GLU A 20 9.00 4.29 -9.42
N VAL A 21 7.73 3.97 -9.62
CA VAL A 21 7.16 2.64 -9.30
C VAL A 21 7.83 1.54 -10.13
N ALA A 22 8.04 1.76 -11.44
CA ALA A 22 8.70 0.80 -12.31
C ALA A 22 10.15 0.51 -11.89
N ARG A 23 10.85 1.52 -11.34
CA ARG A 23 12.18 1.34 -10.76
C ARG A 23 12.14 0.55 -9.46
N ALA A 24 11.15 0.79 -8.61
CA ALA A 24 10.95 0.01 -7.39
C ALA A 24 10.67 -1.47 -7.69
N LEU A 25 9.94 -1.76 -8.77
CA LEU A 25 9.63 -3.12 -9.23
C LEU A 25 10.66 -3.70 -10.21
N ALA A 26 11.85 -3.10 -10.35
CA ALA A 26 12.81 -3.48 -11.40
C ALA A 26 13.33 -4.91 -11.24
N ASP A 27 13.51 -5.37 -10.01
CA ASP A 27 13.99 -6.68 -9.60
C ASP A 27 12.96 -7.81 -9.79
N VAL A 28 11.67 -7.50 -9.70
CA VAL A 28 10.60 -8.48 -9.90
C VAL A 28 10.46 -8.85 -11.38
N ARG A 29 10.54 -10.16 -11.67
CA ARG A 29 10.39 -10.73 -13.02
C ARG A 29 8.93 -11.03 -13.33
N LEU A 30 8.27 -10.09 -13.98
CA LEU A 30 6.89 -10.22 -14.47
C LEU A 30 6.85 -10.06 -16.00
N PRO A 31 5.86 -10.67 -16.69
CA PRO A 31 5.53 -10.36 -18.07
C PRO A 31 5.36 -8.85 -18.29
N PRO A 32 5.82 -8.27 -19.42
CA PRO A 32 5.79 -6.82 -19.63
C PRO A 32 4.41 -6.18 -19.48
N GLY A 33 3.34 -6.85 -19.91
CA GLY A 33 1.96 -6.35 -19.80
C GLY A 33 1.47 -6.31 -18.34
N GLU A 34 1.81 -7.32 -17.54
CA GLU A 34 1.46 -7.38 -16.13
C GLU A 34 2.27 -6.35 -15.34
N LYS A 35 3.59 -6.28 -15.59
CA LYS A 35 4.47 -5.29 -14.98
C LYS A 35 4.00 -3.86 -15.24
N PHE A 36 3.54 -3.57 -16.46
CA PHE A 36 2.95 -2.28 -16.79
C PHE A 36 1.67 -2.00 -15.98
N THR A 37 0.80 -3.00 -15.80
CA THR A 37 -0.42 -2.88 -15.00
C THR A 37 -0.09 -2.60 -13.53
N PHE A 38 0.90 -3.29 -12.94
CA PHE A 38 1.37 -3.00 -11.58
C PHE A 38 1.91 -1.56 -11.45
N CYS A 39 2.62 -1.04 -12.46
CA CYS A 39 3.12 0.34 -12.45
C CYS A 39 2.01 1.40 -12.55
N GLN A 40 0.81 1.02 -12.98
CA GLN A 40 -0.37 1.90 -13.05
C GLN A 40 -1.19 1.91 -11.76
N ALA A 41 -0.84 1.10 -10.77
CA ALA A 41 -1.54 1.08 -9.49
C ALA A 41 -1.54 2.49 -8.85
N PRO A 42 -2.65 2.91 -8.21
CA PRO A 42 -2.82 4.26 -7.66
C PRO A 42 -2.05 4.44 -6.33
N ILE A 43 -0.74 4.21 -6.35
CA ILE A 43 0.14 4.38 -5.20
C ILE A 43 0.99 5.65 -5.36
N SER A 44 1.28 6.31 -4.23
CA SER A 44 2.24 7.43 -4.23
C SER A 44 3.66 6.89 -4.20
N SER A 45 4.54 7.41 -5.06
CA SER A 45 5.96 7.08 -5.02
C SER A 45 6.68 7.62 -3.76
N THR A 46 6.04 8.54 -3.02
CA THR A 46 6.56 9.06 -1.76
C THR A 46 6.25 8.18 -0.56
N ASP A 47 5.27 7.29 -0.68
CA ASP A 47 4.81 6.43 0.40
C ASP A 47 5.54 5.09 0.33
N LEU A 48 6.62 4.98 1.11
CA LEU A 48 7.47 3.79 1.13
C LEU A 48 6.72 2.54 1.62
N VAL A 49 5.73 2.71 2.50
CA VAL A 49 4.94 1.59 3.03
C VAL A 49 4.08 1.00 1.91
N ALA A 50 3.37 1.86 1.17
CA ALA A 50 2.57 1.44 0.01
C ALA A 50 3.44 0.83 -1.11
N LEU A 51 4.61 1.41 -1.38
CA LEU A 51 5.57 0.86 -2.35
C LEU A 51 6.10 -0.52 -1.94
N THR A 52 6.45 -0.71 -0.67
CA THR A 52 6.97 -1.99 -0.16
C THR A 52 5.88 -3.06 -0.20
N ALA A 53 4.65 -2.71 0.15
CA ALA A 53 3.51 -3.63 0.02
C ALA A 53 3.26 -4.00 -1.45
N LEU A 54 3.28 -3.03 -2.38
CA LEU A 54 3.14 -3.30 -3.81
C LEU A 54 4.25 -4.23 -4.32
N HIS A 55 5.49 -4.01 -3.87
CA HIS A 55 6.63 -4.87 -4.21
C HIS A 55 6.42 -6.30 -3.72
N GLY A 56 5.96 -6.47 -2.48
CA GLY A 56 5.57 -7.78 -1.93
C GLY A 56 4.51 -8.47 -2.79
N PHE A 57 3.42 -7.77 -3.12
CA PHE A 57 2.36 -8.31 -3.98
C PHE A 57 2.88 -8.73 -5.36
N ALA A 58 3.75 -7.92 -5.96
CA ALA A 58 4.35 -8.23 -7.25
C ALA A 58 5.27 -9.46 -7.17
N ARG A 59 6.05 -9.59 -6.08
CA ARG A 59 6.91 -10.74 -5.82
C ARG A 59 6.11 -12.03 -5.65
N ASP A 60 5.06 -11.98 -4.83
CA ASP A 60 4.22 -13.16 -4.53
C ASP A 60 3.44 -13.60 -5.78
N TYR A 61 2.97 -12.63 -6.56
CA TYR A 61 2.34 -12.86 -7.86
C TYR A 61 3.32 -13.51 -8.86
N ALA A 62 4.56 -13.01 -8.92
CA ALA A 62 5.59 -13.59 -9.80
C ALA A 62 5.99 -15.02 -9.39
N ALA A 63 5.95 -15.34 -8.09
CA ALA A 63 6.36 -16.64 -7.56
C ALA A 63 5.28 -17.71 -7.70
N SER A 64 4.04 -17.39 -7.33
CA SER A 64 2.96 -18.37 -7.20
C SER A 64 1.77 -18.14 -8.14
N GLY A 65 1.69 -16.96 -8.76
CA GLY A 65 0.51 -16.53 -9.53
C GLY A 65 -0.68 -16.14 -8.66
N PHE A 66 -0.56 -16.26 -7.33
CA PHE A 66 -1.58 -15.87 -6.37
C PHE A 66 -1.02 -14.87 -5.36
N VAL A 67 -1.86 -13.93 -4.95
CA VAL A 67 -1.52 -12.96 -3.90
C VAL A 67 -2.59 -13.06 -2.84
N GLY A 68 -2.16 -13.43 -1.63
CA GLY A 68 -3.01 -13.40 -0.45
C GLY A 68 -3.03 -12.00 0.17
N PHE A 69 -4.11 -11.65 0.85
CA PHE A 69 -4.15 -10.41 1.62
C PHE A 69 -3.39 -10.61 2.95
N PRO A 70 -2.33 -9.82 3.23
CA PRO A 70 -1.61 -9.96 4.49
C PRO A 70 -2.54 -9.67 5.66
N ARG A 71 -2.39 -10.43 6.75
CA ARG A 71 -3.21 -10.22 7.95
C ARG A 71 -2.90 -8.88 8.60
N VAL A 72 -3.72 -7.89 8.27
CA VAL A 72 -3.65 -6.57 8.86
C VAL A 72 -4.13 -6.64 10.30
N ARG A 73 -3.19 -6.54 11.25
CA ARG A 73 -3.52 -6.32 12.66
C ARG A 73 -3.61 -4.83 12.92
N LEU A 74 -4.83 -4.32 13.02
CA LEU A 74 -5.08 -2.96 13.46
C LEU A 74 -4.70 -2.84 14.94
N ALA A 75 -3.53 -2.28 15.22
CA ALA A 75 -3.14 -1.98 16.59
C ALA A 75 -4.22 -1.11 17.24
N GLU A 76 -4.68 -1.55 18.41
CA GLU A 76 -5.53 -0.72 19.25
C GLU A 76 -4.72 0.51 19.69
N PRO A 77 -5.32 1.71 19.78
CA PRO A 77 -4.60 2.89 20.23
C PRO A 77 -4.06 2.62 21.64
N CYS A 78 -2.75 2.43 21.72
CA CYS A 78 -2.02 2.36 22.98
C CYS A 78 -2.02 3.77 23.57
N SER A 79 -3.07 4.14 24.30
CA SER A 79 -3.02 4.97 25.51
C SER A 79 -4.34 5.68 25.79
N GLU A 80 -4.59 5.86 27.09
CA GLU A 80 -5.64 6.67 27.69
C GLU A 80 -5.49 8.19 27.37
N SER A 81 -4.40 8.59 26.69
CA SER A 81 -4.02 9.99 26.38
C SER A 81 -4.53 10.52 25.02
N GLY A 82 -5.32 9.77 24.27
CA GLY A 82 -5.98 10.26 23.05
C GLY A 82 -5.30 9.87 21.74
N VAL A 83 -5.83 10.38 20.63
CA VAL A 83 -5.41 10.01 19.27
C VAL A 83 -4.28 10.91 18.80
N THR A 84 -3.12 10.32 18.53
CA THR A 84 -1.94 11.02 17.99
C THR A 84 -1.99 11.11 16.46
N ALA A 85 -1.45 12.19 15.89
CA ALA A 85 -1.36 12.37 14.43
C ALA A 85 -0.61 11.22 13.72
N ARG A 86 0.41 10.66 14.37
CA ARG A 86 1.16 9.48 13.87
C ARG A 86 0.25 8.26 13.66
N HIS A 87 -0.64 7.99 14.61
CA HIS A 87 -1.57 6.86 14.51
C HIS A 87 -2.51 6.99 13.32
N VAL A 88 -2.99 8.21 13.05
CA VAL A 88 -3.83 8.49 11.87
C VAL A 88 -3.05 8.28 10.57
N LEU A 89 -1.78 8.68 10.52
CA LEU A 89 -0.93 8.47 9.34
C LEU A 89 -0.68 6.98 9.07
N GLU A 90 -0.48 6.18 10.12
CA GLU A 90 -0.32 4.72 10.00
C GLU A 90 -1.61 4.05 9.48
N LEU A 91 -2.78 4.48 9.98
CA LEU A 91 -4.08 4.03 9.45
C LEU A 91 -4.28 4.45 7.99
N GLU A 92 -3.86 5.66 7.61
CA GLU A 92 -3.95 6.14 6.23
C GLU A 92 -3.06 5.31 5.29
N GLY A 93 -1.82 5.02 5.69
CA GLY A 93 -0.91 4.16 4.93
C GLY A 93 -1.51 2.77 4.70
N LEU A 94 -2.14 2.21 5.73
CA LEU A 94 -2.82 0.93 5.64
C LEU A 94 -4.03 0.98 4.69
N HIS A 95 -4.85 2.04 4.76
CA HIS A 95 -5.96 2.24 3.83
C HIS A 95 -5.49 2.27 2.38
N LYS A 96 -4.36 2.94 2.09
CA LYS A 96 -3.76 2.99 0.75
C LYS A 96 -3.30 1.61 0.27
N VAL A 97 -2.73 0.79 1.15
CA VAL A 97 -2.34 -0.59 0.82
C VAL A 97 -3.56 -1.43 0.45
N CYS A 98 -4.65 -1.32 1.22
CA CYS A 98 -5.91 -2.01 0.91
C CYS A 98 -6.50 -1.58 -0.44
N GLU A 99 -6.54 -0.28 -0.72
CA GLU A 99 -7.00 0.26 -2.00
C GLU A 99 -6.13 -0.23 -3.18
N ALA A 100 -4.80 -0.27 -3.01
CA ALA A 100 -3.90 -0.80 -4.03
C ALA A 100 -4.14 -2.30 -4.30
N TYR A 101 -4.36 -3.10 -3.24
CA TYR A 101 -4.69 -4.52 -3.37
C TYR A 101 -6.02 -4.72 -4.11
N LEU A 102 -7.08 -4.00 -3.74
CA LEU A 102 -8.38 -4.07 -4.40
C LEU A 102 -8.31 -3.61 -5.86
N TRP A 103 -7.51 -2.59 -6.15
CA TRP A 103 -7.28 -2.13 -7.52
C TRP A 103 -6.63 -3.23 -8.36
N LEU A 104 -5.61 -3.92 -7.84
CA LEU A 104 -4.96 -5.04 -8.52
C LEU A 104 -5.90 -6.23 -8.69
N ALA A 105 -6.71 -6.55 -7.66
CA ALA A 105 -7.70 -7.61 -7.74
C ALA A 105 -8.74 -7.38 -8.85
N SER A 106 -9.10 -6.12 -9.11
CA SER A 106 -9.99 -5.76 -10.23
C SER A 106 -9.37 -6.02 -11.61
N ARG A 107 -8.04 -6.02 -11.71
CA ARG A 107 -7.30 -6.30 -12.95
C ARG A 107 -6.92 -7.77 -13.11
N PHE A 108 -6.69 -8.47 -12.01
CA PHE A 108 -6.28 -9.87 -11.97
C PHE A 108 -7.26 -10.70 -11.11
N PRO A 109 -8.51 -10.88 -11.55
CA PRO A 109 -9.58 -11.48 -10.73
C PRO A 109 -9.32 -12.93 -10.31
N THR A 110 -8.46 -13.66 -11.03
CA THR A 110 -8.12 -15.05 -10.72
C THR A 110 -6.93 -15.19 -9.76
N ALA A 111 -6.15 -14.13 -9.56
CA ALA A 111 -4.90 -14.17 -8.80
C ALA A 111 -5.04 -13.62 -7.37
N PHE A 112 -5.99 -12.71 -7.15
CA PHE A 112 -6.24 -12.10 -5.85
C PHE A 112 -7.49 -12.75 -5.25
N LEU A 113 -7.27 -13.63 -4.28
CA LEU A 113 -8.34 -14.48 -3.71
C LEU A 113 -9.09 -13.77 -2.58
N ASP A 114 -8.38 -12.95 -1.79
CA ASP A 114 -8.89 -12.37 -0.55
C ASP A 114 -9.50 -10.97 -0.76
N VAL A 115 -10.36 -10.80 -1.76
CA VAL A 115 -10.99 -9.49 -2.07
C VAL A 115 -11.91 -9.04 -0.94
N ASP A 116 -12.73 -9.96 -0.42
CA ASP A 116 -13.70 -9.65 0.64
C ASP A 116 -12.99 -9.21 1.94
N ALA A 117 -11.94 -9.93 2.33
CA ALA A 117 -11.13 -9.59 3.50
C ALA A 117 -10.46 -8.21 3.36
N ALA A 118 -9.93 -7.89 2.18
CA ALA A 118 -9.36 -6.57 1.90
C ALA A 118 -10.42 -5.46 1.94
N GLN A 119 -11.65 -5.74 1.48
CA GLN A 119 -12.76 -4.79 1.57
C GLN A 119 -13.19 -4.53 3.02
N GLU A 120 -13.31 -5.56 3.83
CA GLU A 120 -13.63 -5.45 5.26
C GLU A 120 -12.56 -4.65 6.00
N ALA A 121 -11.29 -5.01 5.81
CA ALA A 121 -10.16 -4.30 6.41
C ALA A 121 -10.17 -2.82 6.01
N ARG A 122 -10.43 -2.51 4.74
CA ARG A 122 -10.53 -1.13 4.26
C ARG A 122 -11.65 -0.36 4.95
N GLN A 123 -12.83 -0.96 5.10
CA GLN A 123 -13.98 -0.32 5.74
C GLN A 123 -13.71 -0.06 7.22
N GLU A 124 -13.14 -1.04 7.92
CA GLU A 124 -12.76 -0.91 9.32
C GLU A 124 -11.71 0.20 9.52
N VAL A 125 -10.65 0.22 8.69
CA VAL A 125 -9.64 1.30 8.72
C VAL A 125 -10.29 2.66 8.49
N ALA A 126 -11.17 2.78 7.48
CA ALA A 126 -11.84 4.04 7.17
C ALA A 126 -12.74 4.51 8.33
N ALA A 127 -13.44 3.60 9.00
CA ALA A 127 -14.25 3.89 10.18
C ALA A 127 -13.36 4.40 11.35
N ARG A 128 -12.21 3.77 11.57
CA ARG A 128 -11.24 4.20 12.59
C ARG A 128 -10.61 5.56 12.30
N ILE A 129 -10.27 5.84 11.04
CA ILE A 129 -9.79 7.17 10.63
C ILE A 129 -10.89 8.21 10.88
N ALA A 130 -12.12 7.93 10.47
CA ALA A 130 -13.24 8.84 10.68
C ALA A 130 -13.48 9.14 12.17
N GLU A 131 -13.41 8.12 13.04
CA GLU A 131 -13.54 8.30 14.49
C GLU A 131 -12.34 9.06 15.09
N SER A 132 -11.14 8.76 14.62
CA SER A 132 -9.90 9.42 15.03
C SER A 132 -9.92 10.92 14.73
N LEU A 133 -10.44 11.30 13.56
CA LEU A 133 -10.54 12.69 13.12
C LEU A 133 -11.68 13.48 13.79
N ARG A 134 -12.66 12.80 14.41
CA ARG A 134 -13.72 13.47 15.21
C ARG A 134 -13.22 13.99 16.54
N ARG A 135 -12.12 13.43 17.06
CA ARG A 135 -11.51 13.85 18.32
C ARG A 135 -10.43 14.89 18.02
N PRO A 136 -10.26 15.93 18.87
CA PRO A 136 -9.12 16.83 18.75
C PRO A 136 -7.84 16.01 18.89
N LEU A 137 -6.98 16.08 17.89
CA LEU A 137 -5.69 15.39 17.91
C LEU A 137 -4.90 15.86 19.12
N ALA A 138 -4.44 14.92 19.94
CA ALA A 138 -3.53 15.25 21.01
C ALA A 138 -2.20 15.69 20.38
N MET A 139 -1.76 16.91 20.70
CA MET A 139 -0.40 17.36 20.40
C MET A 139 0.54 16.57 21.31
N SER A 140 1.40 15.70 20.80
CA SER A 140 2.35 14.95 21.64
C SER A 140 3.55 15.84 22.04
N GLU A 141 3.73 16.03 23.34
CA GLU A 141 5.05 16.21 23.97
C GLU A 141 5.64 14.86 24.45
N ASP A 142 4.89 13.76 24.37
CA ASP A 142 5.32 12.44 24.86
C ASP A 142 5.50 11.41 23.73
N ASP A 143 6.60 11.52 22.99
CA ASP A 143 7.01 10.52 21.97
C ASP A 143 7.87 9.38 22.56
N ALA A 144 7.90 9.18 23.88
CA ALA A 144 8.95 8.38 24.53
C ALA A 144 8.57 6.94 24.94
N SER A 145 7.31 6.49 24.96
CA SER A 145 6.97 5.24 25.67
C SER A 145 6.45 4.06 24.85
N CYS A 146 6.17 4.18 23.56
CA CYS A 146 5.65 3.05 22.78
C CYS A 146 6.58 2.64 21.63
N THR A 147 7.71 2.04 22.00
CA THR A 147 8.40 1.12 21.09
C THR A 147 7.73 -0.24 21.22
N GLY A 148 6.88 -0.63 20.28
CA GLY A 148 6.21 -1.92 20.37
C GLY A 148 5.36 -2.27 19.16
N GLY A 149 5.95 -3.00 18.22
CA GLY A 149 5.25 -3.72 17.17
C GLY A 149 5.20 -2.96 15.84
N GLY A 150 6.13 -3.31 14.94
CA GLY A 150 5.97 -2.97 13.53
C GLY A 150 4.62 -3.49 13.05
N LEU A 151 3.72 -2.57 12.68
CA LEU A 151 2.38 -2.86 12.16
C LEU A 151 2.42 -3.70 10.86
N PHE A 152 3.58 -3.69 10.20
CA PHE A 152 3.91 -4.49 9.02
C PHE A 152 4.88 -5.61 9.39
N ALA A 153 4.40 -6.61 10.11
CA ALA A 153 5.02 -7.94 10.03
C ALA A 153 4.63 -8.53 8.67
N LEU A 154 5.41 -8.22 7.64
CA LEU A 154 5.51 -9.10 6.48
C LEU A 154 6.22 -10.33 7.04
N ASP A 155 5.49 -11.42 7.29
CA ASP A 155 6.09 -12.69 7.67
C ASP A 155 7.06 -13.10 6.54
N ASP A 156 8.34 -12.77 6.72
CA ASP A 156 9.45 -13.37 5.99
C ASP A 156 9.69 -14.73 6.65
N ASP A 157 8.79 -15.68 6.36
CA ASP A 157 8.99 -17.08 6.70
C ASP A 157 10.03 -17.66 5.74
N LEU A 158 11.29 -17.33 6.02
CA LEU A 158 12.46 -18.05 5.56
C LEU A 158 12.76 -19.13 6.61
N ALA A 159 11.99 -20.21 6.56
CA ALA A 159 12.28 -21.45 7.27
C ALA A 159 12.93 -22.45 6.30
N ASP A 160 14.25 -22.50 6.40
CA ASP A 160 15.17 -23.63 6.24
C ASP A 160 14.49 -25.03 6.11
N ASP A 161 14.63 -25.67 4.93
CA ASP A 161 15.21 -27.02 4.73
C ASP A 161 15.50 -27.26 3.22
#